data_AF-F0GK32-F1
#
_entry.id   AF-F0GK32-F1
#
_cell.length_a   1.000
_cell.length_b   1.000
_cell.length_c   1.000
_cell.angle_alpha   90.00
_cell.angle_beta   90.00
_cell.angle_gamma   90.00
#
_symmetry.space_group_name_H-M   'P 1'
#
loop_
_entity.id
_entity.type
_entity.pdbx_description
1 polymer ?
#
loop_
_entity_poly.entity_id
_entity_poly.type
_entity_poly.pdbx_seq_one_letter_code
_entity_poly.pdbx_strand_id
1 'polypeptide(L)' 'MSGFAFNKLVIFGVGLIGGSLARALRERAPGGAGEIVGVGRS' A
#
# COMPACT_ATOMS: atom_id res chain seq x y z
N MET A 1 12.00 -6.55 15.80
CA MET A 1 11.09 -5.58 15.16
C MET A 1 10.06 -6.39 14.40
N SER A 2 8.82 -6.49 14.90
CA SER A 2 7.75 -7.18 14.17
C SER A 2 7.43 -6.36 12.92
N GLY A 3 7.79 -6.87 11.74
CA GLY A 3 7.45 -6.23 10.48
C GLY A 3 5.93 -6.14 10.35
N PHE A 4 5.42 -4.96 10.01
CA PHE A 4 4.02 -4.78 9.69
C PHE A 4 3.71 -5.64 8.45
N ALA A 5 2.91 -6.69 8.63
CA ALA A 5 2.61 -7.68 7.59
C ALA A 5 1.10 -7.77 7.39
N PHE A 6 0.67 -7.67 6.14
CA PHE A 6 -0.73 -7.83 5.76
C PHE A 6 -0.86 -8.62 4.47
N ASN A 7 -1.86 -9.49 4.39
CA ASN A 7 -2.15 -10.25 3.17
C ASN A 7 -2.77 -9.37 2.09
N LYS A 8 -3.56 -8.36 2.48
CA LYS A 8 -4.21 -7.42 1.58
C LYS A 8 -4.37 -6.05 2.24
N LEU A 9 -4.11 -4.99 1.47
CA LEU A 9 -4.32 -3.60 1.85
C LEU A 9 -5.14 -2.89 0.77
N VAL A 10 -6.23 -2.24 1.17
CA VAL A 10 -7.07 -1.44 0.27
C VAL A 10 -6.94 0.03 0.63
N ILE A 11 -6.60 0.87 -0.35
CA ILE A 11 -6.37 2.30 -0.18
C ILE A 11 -7.48 3.07 -0.90
N PHE A 12 -8.37 3.72 -0.15
CA PHE A 12 -9.38 4.62 -0.70
C PHE A 12 -8.81 6.04 -0.77
N GLY A 13 -8.69 6.58 -1.98
CA GLY A 13 -8.08 7.89 -2.24
C GLY A 13 -6.61 7.81 -2.68
N VAL A 14 -6.35 7.21 -3.84
CA VAL A 14 -4.99 7.08 -4.43
C VAL A 14 -4.43 8.35 -5.10
N GLY A 15 -4.71 9.53 -4.54
CA GLY A 15 -4.08 10.79 -4.95
C GLY A 15 -2.62 10.90 -4.50
N LEU A 16 -2.12 12.12 -4.27
CA LEU A 16 -0.72 12.36 -3.86
C LEU A 16 -0.27 11.51 -2.65
N ILE A 17 -1.12 11.41 -1.63
CA ILE A 17 -0.79 10.70 -0.38
C ILE A 17 -1.02 9.20 -0.54
N GLY A 18 -2.22 8.77 -0.96
CA GLY A 18 -2.53 7.34 -1.08
C GLY A 18 -1.65 6.63 -2.10
N GLY A 19 -1.33 7.28 -3.22
CA GLY A 19 -0.44 6.74 -4.24
C GLY A 19 1.02 6.67 -3.79
N SER A 20 1.53 7.71 -3.11
CA SER A 20 2.91 7.67 -2.58
C SER A 20 3.08 6.65 -1.47
N LEU A 21 2.06 6.44 -0.62
CA LEU A 21 2.03 5.36 0.37
C LEU A 21 2.06 3.98 -0.30
N ALA A 22 1.18 3.75 -1.29
CA ALA A 22 1.13 2.48 -2.03
C ALA A 22 2.50 2.16 -2.66
N ARG A 23 3.14 3.17 -3.24
CA ARG A 23 4.49 3.07 -3.82
C ARG A 23 5.55 2.75 -2.77
N ALA A 24 5.57 3.50 -1.66
CA ALA A 24 6.55 3.29 -0.60
C ALA A 24 6.45 1.88 0.02
N LEU A 25 5.24 1.36 0.17
CA LEU A 25 5.02 0.00 0.68
C LEU A 25 5.50 -1.07 -0.32
N ARG A 26 5.29 -0.87 -1.62
CA ARG A 26 5.82 -1.77 -2.67
C ARG A 26 7.34 -1.76 -2.73
N GLU A 27 7.96 -0.59 -2.60
CA GLU A 27 9.42 -0.43 -2.75
C GLU A 27 10.19 -0.79 -1.47
N ARG A 28 9.66 -0.47 -0.28
CA ARG A 28 10.40 -0.54 0.98
C ARG A 28 10.00 -1.67 1.92
N ALA A 29 8.91 -2.38 1.62
CA ALA A 29 8.48 -3.53 2.40
C ALA A 29 8.34 -4.79 1.51
N PRO A 30 9.39 -5.23 0.80
CA PRO A 30 9.36 -6.50 0.07
C PRO A 30 9.09 -7.64 1.06
N GLY A 31 7.90 -8.24 0.97
CA GLY A 31 7.41 -9.30 1.86
C GLY A 31 6.50 -8.85 3.01
N GLY A 32 6.35 -7.54 3.26
CA GLY A 32 5.45 -7.00 4.29
C GLY A 32 4.06 -6.63 3.77
N ALA A 33 3.98 -6.29 2.48
CA ALA A 33 2.72 -6.03 1.80
C ALA A 33 2.41 -7.17 0.83
N GLY A 34 1.32 -7.91 1.10
CA GLY A 34 0.72 -8.79 0.11
C GLY A 34 0.07 -7.99 -1.02
N GLU A 35 -1.21 -8.23 -1.30
CA GLU A 35 -1.93 -7.52 -2.36
C GLU A 35 -2.25 -6.07 -1.95
N ILE A 36 -1.86 -5.08 -2.76
CA ILE A 36 -2.25 -3.68 -2.56
C ILE A 36 -3.25 -3.27 -3.64
N VAL A 37 -4.46 -2.91 -3.23
CA VAL A 37 -5.54 -2.43 -4.10
C VAL A 37 -5.76 -0.94 -3.88
N GLY A 38 -5.66 -0.16 -4.96
CA GLY A 38 -5.97 1.26 -4.95
C GLY A 38 -7.38 1.54 -5.45
N VAL A 39 -8.15 2.36 -4.73
CA VAL A 39 -9.47 2.83 -5.13
C VAL A 39 -9.43 4.34 -5.29
N GLY A 40 -9.77 4.82 -6.49
CA GLY A 40 -9.86 6.24 -6.84
C GLY A 40 -11.24 6.57 -7.44
N ARG A 41 -11.48 7.86 -7.67
CA ARG A 41 -12.77 8.37 -8.19
C ARG A 41 -12.69 8.90 -9.62
N SER A 42 -11.66 8.50 -10.38
CA SER A 42 -11.17 9.14 -11.64
C SER A 42 -10.35 10.40 -11.36
#